data_AF-A0A1H1LA57-F1
#
_entry.id   AF-A0A1H1LA57-F1
#
_cell.length_a   1.000
_cell.length_b   1.000
_cell.length_c   1.000
_cell.angle_alpha   90.00
_cell.angle_beta   90.00
_cell.angle_gamma   90.00
#
_symmetry.space_group_name_H-M   'P 1'
#
loop_
_entity.id
_entity.type
_entity.pdbx_description
1 polymer ?
#
loop_
_entity_poly.entity_id
_entity_poly.type
_entity_poly.pdbx_seq_one_letter_code
_entity_poly.pdbx_strand_id
1 'polypeptide(L)'
;MRNTDHTLQGSSAALAPVFALFLDSPTVKREPILNRHGQLRVFGSEREAQEAIARIGLRKLQAFLDGKKDFDDALTVEEYYLEVWLSRNGLVVAEGA
;
A
#
# COMPACT_ATOMS: atom_id res chain seq x y z
N MET A 1 33.49 17.03 18.73
CA MET A 1 32.10 16.60 19.01
C MET A 1 31.29 17.83 19.36
N ARG A 2 30.34 18.21 18.51
CA ARG A 2 29.25 19.14 18.86
C ARG A 2 27.97 18.52 18.29
N ASN A 3 27.14 18.00 19.19
CA ASN A 3 25.76 17.63 18.89
C ASN A 3 25.02 18.90 18.48
N THR A 4 24.37 18.87 17.33
CA THR A 4 23.28 19.78 17.01
C THR A 4 22.01 18.95 16.95
N ASP A 5 21.36 18.85 18.11
CA ASP A 5 19.94 18.54 18.20
C ASP A 5 19.16 19.65 17.48
N HIS A 6 18.57 19.31 16.34
CA HIS A 6 17.55 20.16 15.72
C HIS A 6 16.19 19.77 16.30
N THR A 7 15.82 20.47 17.37
CA THR A 7 14.49 20.44 17.96
C THR A 7 13.44 20.90 16.94
N LEU A 8 12.41 20.06 16.86
CA LEU A 8 11.20 20.12 16.03
C LEU A 8 10.46 21.46 16.13
N GLN A 9 10.17 22.08 14.99
CA GLN A 9 9.08 23.06 14.86
C GLN A 9 8.54 23.06 13.43
N GLY A 10 7.61 22.14 13.19
CA GLY A 10 6.70 22.15 12.05
C GLY A 10 5.41 21.52 12.52
N SER A 11 4.32 22.28 12.49
CA SER A 11 2.97 21.90 12.93
C SER A 11 2.65 20.42 12.65
N SER A 12 2.77 19.58 13.68
CA SER A 12 2.43 18.17 13.62
C SER A 12 0.93 18.05 13.78
N ALA A 13 0.19 18.28 12.69
CA ALA A 13 -1.12 17.66 12.57
C ALA A 13 -0.85 16.15 12.66
N ALA A 14 -1.25 15.52 13.77
CA ALA A 14 -1.19 14.07 13.90
C ALA A 14 -2.02 13.51 12.75
N LEU A 15 -1.36 13.03 11.71
CA LEU A 15 -2.02 12.43 10.56
C LEU A 15 -2.62 11.14 11.05
N ALA A 16 -3.93 10.99 10.92
CA ALA A 16 -4.57 9.72 11.18
C ALA A 16 -3.91 8.66 10.29
N PRO A 17 -3.61 7.47 10.83
CA PRO A 17 -3.10 6.40 10.01
C PRO A 17 -4.10 6.07 8.89
N VAL A 18 -3.57 5.79 7.71
CA VAL A 18 -4.32 5.30 6.56
C VAL A 18 -3.77 3.95 6.14
N PHE A 19 -4.47 3.25 5.26
CA PHE A 19 -4.03 1.95 4.76
C PHE A 19 -3.61 2.09 3.30
N ALA A 20 -2.45 1.57 2.94
CA ALA A 20 -1.98 1.54 1.55
C ALA A 20 -1.76 0.09 1.11
N LEU A 21 -2.04 -0.17 -0.17
CA LEU A 21 -1.86 -1.48 -0.77
C LEU A 21 -0.43 -1.64 -1.30
N PHE A 22 0.13 -2.81 -1.08
CA PHE A 22 1.42 -3.24 -1.57
C PHE A 22 1.30 -4.61 -2.24
N LEU A 23 2.25 -4.92 -3.10
CA LEU A 23 2.49 -6.27 -3.57
C LEU A 23 3.94 -6.66 -3.30
N ASP A 24 4.13 -7.93 -2.99
CA ASP A 24 5.46 -8.53 -3.02
C ASP A 24 5.59 -9.30 -4.31
N SER A 25 6.59 -8.94 -5.12
CA SER A 25 7.02 -9.75 -6.25
C SER A 25 8.30 -10.51 -5.90
N PRO A 26 8.68 -11.53 -6.69
CA PRO A 26 9.94 -12.26 -6.46
C PRO A 26 11.19 -11.37 -6.43
N THR A 27 11.13 -10.18 -7.04
CA THR A 27 12.28 -9.27 -7.20
C THR A 27 12.18 -7.98 -6.41
N VAL A 28 10.96 -7.56 -6.03
CA VAL A 28 10.70 -6.32 -5.31
C VAL A 28 9.76 -6.61 -4.14
N LYS A 29 10.23 -6.35 -2.93
CA LYS A 29 9.39 -6.38 -1.73
C LYS A 29 8.74 -5.02 -1.54
N ARG A 30 7.49 -5.00 -1.08
CA ARG A 30 6.72 -3.80 -0.73
C ARG A 30 6.62 -2.80 -1.89
N GLU A 31 6.28 -3.28 -3.09
CA GLU A 31 5.98 -2.39 -4.21
C GLU A 31 4.59 -1.75 -4.01
N PRO A 32 4.47 -0.41 -3.98
CA PRO A 32 3.19 0.25 -3.73
C PRO A 32 2.25 0.11 -4.93
N ILE A 33 0.99 -0.21 -4.68
CA ILE A 33 -0.04 -0.21 -5.72
C ILE A 33 -0.55 1.21 -5.94
N LEU A 34 -0.28 1.73 -7.13
CA LEU A 34 -0.65 3.09 -7.53
C LEU A 34 -2.03 3.12 -8.20
N ASN A 35 -2.70 4.27 -8.10
CA ASN A 35 -3.89 4.57 -8.88
C ASN A 35 -3.54 4.88 -10.35
N ARG A 36 -4.55 5.14 -11.19
CA ARG A 36 -4.34 5.45 -12.62
C ARG A 36 -3.52 6.71 -12.90
N HIS A 37 -3.32 7.57 -11.89
CA HIS A 37 -2.53 8.79 -11.99
C HIS A 37 -1.11 8.62 -11.43
N GLY A 38 -0.70 7.40 -11.08
CA GLY A 38 0.61 7.13 -10.48
C GLY A 38 0.72 7.59 -9.02
N GLN A 39 -0.40 7.84 -8.35
CA GLN A 39 -0.42 8.24 -6.94
C GLN A 39 -0.70 7.04 -6.05
N LEU A 40 -0.16 7.06 -4.83
CA LEU A 40 -0.43 6.01 -3.86
C LEU A 40 -1.93 5.91 -3.58
N ARG A 41 -2.46 4.68 -3.66
CA ARG A 41 -3.84 4.41 -3.32
C ARG A 41 -3.95 4.16 -1.82
N VAL A 42 -4.66 5.05 -1.11
CA VAL A 42 -4.88 4.98 0.34
C VAL A 42 -6.35 4.79 0.69
N PHE A 43 -6.61 4.17 1.83
CA PHE A 43 -7.94 3.88 2.37
C PHE A 43 -8.06 4.39 3.80
N GLY A 44 -9.26 4.84 4.16
CA GLY A 44 -9.53 5.39 5.49
C GLY A 44 -9.74 4.31 6.54
N SER A 45 -9.93 3.05 6.13
CA SER A 45 -10.10 1.91 7.04
C SER A 45 -9.49 0.63 6.48
N GLU A 46 -9.17 -0.28 7.40
CA GLU A 46 -8.68 -1.62 7.09
C GLU A 46 -9.68 -2.40 6.21
N ARG A 47 -10.98 -2.29 6.52
CA ARG A 47 -12.05 -2.92 5.74
C ARG A 47 -12.05 -2.46 4.30
N GLU A 48 -11.92 -1.16 4.05
CA GLU A 48 -11.86 -0.62 2.69
C GLU A 48 -10.64 -1.16 1.91
N ALA A 49 -9.50 -1.31 2.59
CA ALA A 49 -8.30 -1.90 2.00
C ALA A 49 -8.51 -3.39 1.67
N GLN A 50 -9.07 -4.17 2.60
CA GLN A 50 -9.41 -5.59 2.39
C GLN A 50 -10.41 -5.77 1.23
N GLU A 51 -11.45 -4.95 1.18
CA GLU A 51 -12.42 -4.95 0.07
C GLU A 51 -11.72 -4.61 -1.26
N ALA A 52 -10.73 -3.72 -1.26
CA ALA A 52 -9.95 -3.41 -2.45
C ALA A 52 -9.08 -4.59 -2.92
N ILE A 53 -8.45 -5.34 -2.00
CA ILE A 53 -7.71 -6.58 -2.31
C ILE A 53 -8.68 -7.61 -2.91
N ALA A 54 -9.83 -7.83 -2.28
CA ALA A 54 -10.83 -8.76 -2.78
C ALA A 54 -11.28 -8.39 -4.21
N ARG A 55 -11.49 -7.10 -4.50
CA ARG A 55 -11.81 -6.63 -5.87
C ARG A 55 -10.66 -6.81 -6.85
N ILE A 56 -9.40 -6.78 -6.41
CA ILE A 56 -8.25 -7.11 -7.26
C ILE A 56 -8.27 -8.61 -7.60
N GLY A 57 -8.46 -9.47 -6.59
CA GLY A 57 -8.60 -10.91 -6.77
C GLY A 57 -9.73 -11.28 -7.73
N LEU A 58 -10.93 -10.70 -7.56
CA LEU A 58 -12.06 -10.92 -8.47
C LEU A 58 -11.74 -10.52 -9.92
N ARG A 59 -10.98 -9.43 -10.14
CA ARG A 59 -10.55 -9.04 -11.48
C ARG A 59 -9.52 -10.00 -12.08
N LYS A 60 -8.59 -10.52 -11.26
CA LYS A 60 -7.64 -11.57 -11.68
C LYS A 60 -8.38 -12.83 -12.12
N LEU A 61 -9.38 -13.27 -11.35
CA LEU A 61 -10.22 -14.42 -11.69
C LEU A 61 -11.02 -14.20 -12.98
N GLN A 62 -11.61 -13.01 -13.15
CA GLN A 62 -12.29 -12.68 -14.40
C GLN A 62 -11.33 -12.70 -15.59
N ALA A 63 -10.10 -12.21 -15.43
CA ALA A 63 -9.09 -12.26 -16.49
C ALA A 63 -8.70 -13.71 -16.86
N PHE A 64 -8.67 -14.63 -15.90
CA PHE A 64 -8.50 -16.06 -16.18
C PHE A 64 -9.69 -16.63 -16.97
N LEU A 65 -10.92 -16.33 -16.57
CA LEU A 65 -12.12 -16.78 -17.30
C LEU A 65 -12.15 -16.23 -18.74
N ASP A 66 -11.63 -15.02 -18.96
CA ASP A 66 -11.48 -14.40 -20.27
C ASP A 66 -10.30 -14.98 -21.10
N GLY A 67 -9.52 -15.92 -20.55
CA GLY A 67 -8.33 -16.48 -21.19
C GLY A 67 -7.13 -15.51 -21.27
N LYS A 68 -7.14 -14.43 -20.49
CA LYS A 68 -6.08 -13.39 -20.47
C LYS A 68 -5.02 -13.62 -19.39
N LYS A 69 -5.24 -14.59 -18.50
CA LYS A 69 -4.34 -14.91 -17.40
C LYS A 69 -4.37 -16.41 -17.13
N ASP A 70 -3.26 -16.97 -16.67
CA ASP A 70 -3.21 -18.37 -16.23
C ASP A 70 -3.85 -18.54 -14.84
N PHE A 71 -4.27 -19.76 -14.54
CA PHE A 71 -4.98 -20.08 -13.30
C PHE A 71 -4.14 -19.78 -12.04
N ASP A 72 -2.89 -20.21 -12.05
CA ASP A 72 -1.96 -20.03 -10.92
C ASP A 72 -1.74 -18.54 -10.62
N ASP A 73 -1.56 -17.73 -11.68
CA ASP A 73 -1.41 -16.28 -11.57
C ASP A 73 -2.71 -15.56 -11.17
N ALA A 74 -3.86 -16.19 -11.40
CA ALA A 74 -5.16 -15.65 -11.02
C ALA A 74 -5.53 -15.94 -9.56
N LEU A 75 -5.05 -17.06 -9.02
CA LEU A 75 -5.26 -17.45 -7.62
C LEU A 75 -4.21 -16.89 -6.66
N THR A 76 -3.02 -16.55 -7.15
CA THR A 76 -1.99 -16.00 -6.27
C THR A 76 -2.38 -14.59 -5.78
N VAL A 77 -2.54 -14.48 -4.47
CA VAL A 77 -2.75 -13.21 -3.77
C VAL A 77 -1.41 -12.74 -3.25
N GLU A 78 -0.85 -11.74 -3.93
CA GLU A 78 0.42 -11.09 -3.56
C GLU A 78 0.16 -9.73 -2.90
N GLU A 79 -1.09 -9.25 -2.99
CA GLU A 79 -1.50 -7.96 -2.48
C GLU A 79 -1.82 -8.02 -0.99
N TYR A 80 -1.26 -7.08 -0.25
CA TYR A 80 -1.54 -6.86 1.17
C TYR A 80 -1.66 -5.36 1.45
N TYR A 81 -2.11 -5.00 2.65
CA TYR A 81 -2.11 -3.61 3.09
C TYR A 81 -1.13 -3.41 4.24
N LEU A 82 -0.62 -2.19 4.36
CA LEU A 82 0.10 -1.71 5.53
C LEU A 82 -0.57 -0.44 6.04
N GLU A 83 -0.53 -0.27 7.36
CA GLU A 83 -0.84 1.01 7.99
C GLU A 83 0.32 1.99 7.75
N VAL A 84 0.00 3.19 7.30
CA VAL A 84 0.95 4.21 6.88
C VAL A 84 0.52 5.60 7.33
N TRP A 85 1.50 6.49 7.52
CA TRP A 85 1.27 7.91 7.76
C TRP A 85 1.69 8.73 6.53
N LEU A 86 0.82 9.66 6.13
CA LEU A 86 1.06 10.52 4.97
C LEU A 86 1.68 11.85 5.38
N SER A 87 2.99 11.97 5.35
CA SER A 87 3.65 13.26 5.57
C SER A 87 3.64 14.12 4.30
N ARG A 88 3.83 15.44 4.43
CA ARG A 88 4.06 16.34 3.28
C ARG A 88 5.27 15.95 2.42
N ASN A 89 6.19 15.16 2.98
CA ASN A 89 7.44 14.76 2.34
C ASN A 89 7.41 13.30 1.83
N GLY A 90 6.27 12.62 1.95
CA GLY A 90 6.12 11.24 1.47
C GLY A 90 5.44 10.31 2.46
N LEU A 91 5.46 9.03 2.10
CA LEU A 91 4.87 7.93 2.85
C LEU A 91 5.81 7.50 3.98
N VAL A 92 5.28 7.46 5.20
CA VAL A 92 5.95 6.81 6.33
C VAL A 92 5.21 5.49 6.56
N VAL A 93 5.91 4.38 6.34
CA VAL A 93 5.37 3.04 6.63
C VAL A 93 5.72 2.72 8.08
N ALA A 94 4.74 2.27 8.86
CA ALA A 94 5.01 1.66 10.15
C ALA A 94 5.79 0.36 9.92
N GLU A 95 7.10 0.37 10.11
CA GLU A 95 7.79 -0.90 10.32
C GLU A 95 7.39 -1.39 11.70
N GLY A 96 6.65 -2.50 11.74
CA GLY A 96 6.19 -3.12 12.98
C GLY A 96 7.35 -3.37 13.94
N ALA A 97 7.08 -3.08 15.22
CA ALA A 97 7.89 -3.45 16.37
C ALA A 97 8.06 -4.97 16.52
#